data_AF-A0A4Q5VEB7-F1
#
_entry.id   AF-A0A4Q5VEB7-F1
#
_cell.length_a   1.000
_cell.length_b   1.000
_cell.length_c   1.000
_cell.angle_alpha   90.00
_cell.angle_beta   90.00
_cell.angle_gamma   90.00
#
_symmetry.space_group_name_H-M   'P 1'
#
loop_
_entity.id
_entity.type
_entity.pdbx_description
1 polymer ?
#
loop_
_entity_poly.entity_id
_entity_poly.type
_entity_poly.pdbx_seq_one_letter_code
_entity_poly.pdbx_strand_id
1 'polypeptide(L)'
;MSEFEADIEKWILEKYKNPQRAKLLLEPLLRLDTAVSKSRIVRCVLVLAESDYDSLDVYVSKAMVDFRDIIWMSEYDNRNVRRYDFDVSLYEQESYKYEE
;
A
#
# COMPACT_ATOMS: atom_id res chain seq x y z
N MET A 1 9.99 18.26 -3.69
CA MET A 1 8.57 17.84 -3.68
C MET A 1 8.53 16.38 -3.28
N SER A 2 7.49 15.94 -2.56
CA SER A 2 7.31 14.52 -2.24
C SER A 2 7.17 13.71 -3.53
N GLU A 3 7.79 12.55 -3.62
CA GLU A 3 7.57 11.58 -4.72
C GLU A 3 6.30 10.75 -4.53
N PHE A 4 5.76 10.74 -3.30
CA PHE A 4 4.51 10.06 -2.95
C PHE A 4 3.32 11.02 -2.98
N GLU A 5 2.13 10.47 -3.28
CA GLU A 5 0.86 11.18 -3.16
C GLU A 5 0.56 11.61 -1.71
N ALA A 6 -0.28 12.63 -1.55
CA ALA A 6 -0.49 13.32 -0.28
C ALA A 6 -1.06 12.41 0.82
N ASP A 7 -1.91 11.44 0.47
CA ASP A 7 -2.47 10.49 1.42
C ASP A 7 -1.40 9.50 1.94
N ILE A 8 -0.54 9.01 1.06
CA ILE A 8 0.60 8.15 1.41
C ILE A 8 1.55 8.90 2.34
N GLU A 9 1.89 10.14 2.00
CA GLU A 9 2.73 11.01 2.83
C GLU A 9 2.16 11.19 4.23
N LYS A 10 0.87 11.55 4.30
CA LYS A 10 0.15 11.72 5.57
C LYS A 10 0.16 10.43 6.38
N TRP A 11 -0.12 9.28 5.76
CA TRP A 11 -0.12 7.99 6.43
C TRP A 11 1.24 7.66 7.03
N ILE A 12 2.32 7.83 6.26
CA ILE A 12 3.68 7.56 6.74
C ILE A 12 4.02 8.45 7.94
N LEU A 13 3.69 9.74 7.88
CA LEU A 13 3.93 10.70 8.97
C LEU A 13 3.14 10.36 10.24
N GLU A 14 1.90 9.89 10.11
CA GLU A 14 1.03 9.55 11.25
C GLU A 14 1.39 8.22 11.90
N LYS A 15 1.86 7.24 11.11
CA LYS A 15 1.97 5.84 11.52
C LYS A 15 3.38 5.39 11.87
N TYR A 16 4.40 5.97 11.26
CA TYR A 16 5.79 5.57 11.47
C TYR A 16 6.56 6.56 12.33
N LYS A 17 7.28 6.05 13.34
CA LYS A 17 8.14 6.88 14.22
C LYS A 17 9.28 7.60 13.47
N ASN A 18 9.74 7.02 12.37
CA ASN A 18 10.78 7.54 11.48
C ASN A 18 10.25 7.50 10.05
N PRO A 19 9.52 8.55 9.62
CA PRO A 19 8.94 8.66 8.29
C PRO A 19 9.96 8.49 7.17
N GLN A 20 11.17 9.05 7.33
CA GLN A 20 12.23 8.95 6.34
C GLN A 20 12.67 7.51 6.11
N ARG A 21 12.79 6.70 7.17
CA ARG A 21 13.10 5.26 7.04
C ARG A 21 12.02 4.53 6.24
N ALA A 22 10.74 4.79 6.51
CA ALA A 22 9.65 4.17 5.78
C ALA A 22 9.66 4.56 4.29
N LYS A 23 9.90 5.84 3.98
CA LYS A 23 10.03 6.33 2.60
C LYS A 23 11.17 5.65 1.85
N LEU A 24 12.35 5.55 2.46
CA LEU A 24 13.51 4.86 1.87
C LEU A 24 13.19 3.41 1.51
N LEU A 25 12.43 2.70 2.38
CA LEU A 25 11.99 1.33 2.09
C LEU A 25 11.01 1.27 0.92
N LEU A 26 10.17 2.29 0.73
CA LEU A 26 9.17 2.33 -0.33
C LEU A 26 9.70 2.80 -1.70
N GLU A 27 10.84 3.49 -1.74
CA GLU A 27 11.46 4.01 -2.97
C GLU A 27 11.56 3.00 -4.14
N PRO A 28 11.90 1.70 -3.92
CA PRO A 28 11.96 0.73 -5.00
C PRO A 28 10.66 0.61 -5.80
N LEU A 29 9.50 0.74 -5.15
CA LEU A 29 8.19 0.61 -5.77
C LEU A 29 7.90 1.76 -6.76
N LEU A 30 8.50 2.92 -6.54
CA LEU A 30 8.37 4.08 -7.45
C LEU A 30 9.05 3.83 -8.81
N ARG A 31 9.96 2.85 -8.88
CA ARG A 31 10.74 2.52 -10.08
C ARG A 31 10.19 1.33 -10.86
N LEU A 32 9.09 0.72 -10.42
CA LEU A 32 8.45 -0.38 -11.15
C LEU A 32 8.03 0.07 -12.57
N ASP A 33 8.29 -0.78 -13.55
CA ASP A 33 7.77 -0.61 -14.91
C ASP A 33 6.45 -1.37 -15.02
N THR A 34 5.35 -0.63 -14.87
CA THR A 34 4.01 -1.20 -14.84
C THR A 34 2.98 -0.16 -15.28
N ALA A 35 1.90 -0.64 -15.91
CA ALA A 35 0.73 0.18 -16.22
C ALA A 35 -0.16 0.41 -14.99
N VAL A 36 0.01 -0.37 -13.92
CA VAL A 36 -0.74 -0.22 -12.67
C VAL A 36 -0.21 0.97 -11.88
N SER A 37 -1.10 1.69 -11.20
CA SER A 37 -0.71 2.83 -10.36
C SER A 37 0.28 2.40 -9.27
N LYS A 38 1.46 3.03 -9.26
CA LYS A 38 2.48 2.81 -8.21
C LYS A 38 1.97 3.22 -6.84
N SER A 39 1.18 4.30 -6.78
CA SER A 39 0.54 4.77 -5.55
C SER A 39 -0.39 3.71 -4.98
N ARG A 40 -1.18 3.03 -5.83
CA ARG A 40 -2.01 1.90 -5.39
C ARG A 40 -1.16 0.81 -4.76
N ILE A 41 -0.09 0.38 -5.42
CA ILE A 41 0.83 -0.66 -4.89
C ILE A 41 1.41 -0.23 -3.54
N VAL A 42 1.82 1.04 -3.40
CA VAL A 42 2.34 1.58 -2.14
C VAL A 42 1.27 1.56 -1.03
N ARG A 43 0.01 1.93 -1.32
CA ARG A 43 -1.09 1.85 -0.36
C ARG A 43 -1.33 0.43 0.12
N CYS A 44 -1.36 -0.54 -0.80
CA CYS A 44 -1.48 -1.96 -0.49
C CYS A 44 -0.37 -2.43 0.47
N VAL A 45 0.88 -2.09 0.17
CA VAL A 45 2.04 -2.41 1.00
C VAL A 45 1.94 -1.77 2.39
N LEU A 46 1.57 -0.49 2.46
CA LEU A 46 1.44 0.23 3.73
C LEU A 46 0.38 -0.37 4.66
N VAL A 47 -0.74 -0.83 4.10
CA VAL A 47 -1.82 -1.46 4.87
C VAL A 47 -1.38 -2.84 5.37
N LEU A 48 -0.78 -3.67 4.52
CA LEU A 48 -0.30 -4.99 4.92
C LEU A 48 0.83 -4.94 5.95
N ALA A 49 1.67 -3.90 5.90
CA ALA A 49 2.79 -3.74 6.82
C ALA A 49 2.39 -3.29 8.24
N GLU A 50 1.16 -2.80 8.44
CA GLU A 50 0.63 -2.37 9.74
C GLU A 50 1.56 -1.41 10.54
N SER A 51 2.32 -0.57 9.84
CA SER A 51 3.29 0.39 10.43
C SER A 51 4.54 -0.24 11.05
N ASP A 52 4.82 -1.51 10.76
CA ASP A 52 6.03 -2.22 11.15
C ASP A 52 7.09 -2.17 10.05
N TYR A 53 8.34 -1.84 10.39
CA TYR A 53 9.40 -1.65 9.38
C TYR A 53 9.86 -2.96 8.75
N ASP A 54 9.88 -4.05 9.52
CA ASP A 54 10.36 -5.34 9.03
C ASP A 54 9.30 -5.93 8.09
N SER A 55 8.01 -5.80 8.46
CA SER A 55 6.88 -6.13 7.60
C SER A 55 6.86 -5.26 6.35
N LEU A 56 7.14 -3.96 6.46
CA LEU A 56 7.24 -3.05 5.31
C LEU A 56 8.29 -3.53 4.31
N ASP A 57 9.49 -3.87 4.78
CA ASP A 57 10.58 -4.39 3.95
C ASP A 57 10.21 -5.72 3.27
N VAL A 58 9.56 -6.62 4.00
CA VAL A 58 9.06 -7.90 3.46
C VAL A 58 8.04 -7.67 2.35
N TYR A 59 7.06 -6.77 2.55
CA TYR A 59 6.02 -6.53 1.56
C TYR A 59 6.51 -5.73 0.36
N VAL A 60 7.46 -4.80 0.55
CA VAL A 60 8.17 -4.16 -0.57
C VAL A 60 8.88 -5.23 -1.40
N SER A 61 9.66 -6.10 -0.76
CA SER A 61 10.40 -7.16 -1.45
C SER A 61 9.47 -8.08 -2.24
N LYS A 62 8.32 -8.46 -1.66
CA LYS A 62 7.29 -9.24 -2.36
C LYS A 62 6.65 -8.48 -3.52
N ALA A 63 6.32 -7.20 -3.35
CA ALA A 63 5.77 -6.37 -4.41
C ALA A 63 6.73 -6.21 -5.60
N MET A 64 8.03 -6.15 -5.34
CA MET A 64 9.06 -6.12 -6.38
C MET A 64 9.15 -7.43 -7.18
N VAL A 65 8.75 -8.56 -6.58
CA VAL A 65 8.66 -9.86 -7.28
C VAL A 65 7.35 -9.96 -8.05
N ASP A 66 6.21 -9.75 -7.38
CA ASP A 66 4.90 -9.67 -8.01
C ASP A 66 3.95 -8.77 -7.21
N PHE A 67 3.73 -7.55 -7.70
CA PHE A 67 2.84 -6.59 -7.05
C PHE A 67 1.36 -7.01 -7.13
N ARG A 68 0.97 -7.91 -8.03
CA ARG A 68 -0.43 -8.34 -8.18
C ARG A 68 -0.88 -9.15 -6.97
N ASP A 69 0.02 -9.97 -6.42
CA ASP A 69 -0.23 -10.71 -5.18
C ASP A 69 -0.46 -9.75 -4.01
N ILE A 70 0.31 -8.67 -3.96
CA ILE A 70 0.19 -7.64 -2.91
C ILE A 70 -1.14 -6.90 -3.01
N ILE A 71 -1.55 -6.52 -4.23
CA ILE A 71 -2.87 -5.93 -4.45
C ILE A 71 -3.94 -6.91 -4.00
N TRP A 72 -3.90 -8.16 -4.46
CA TRP A 72 -4.90 -9.16 -4.13
C TRP A 72 -5.00 -9.40 -2.61
N MET A 73 -3.86 -9.61 -1.93
CA MET A 73 -3.80 -9.81 -0.48
C MET A 73 -4.33 -8.62 0.32
N SER A 74 -4.11 -7.40 -0.17
CA SER A 74 -4.55 -6.19 0.52
C SER A 74 -6.01 -5.84 0.26
N GLU A 75 -6.52 -6.07 -0.95
CA GLU A 75 -7.83 -5.60 -1.38
C GLU A 75 -8.92 -6.64 -1.23
N TYR A 76 -8.58 -7.93 -1.19
CA TYR A 76 -9.54 -9.02 -1.20
C TYR A 76 -9.38 -9.91 0.02
N ASP A 77 -10.48 -10.51 0.45
CA ASP A 77 -10.45 -11.55 1.48
C ASP A 77 -10.38 -12.97 0.90
N ASN A 78 -10.37 -13.95 1.81
CA ASN A 78 -10.29 -15.36 1.46
C ASN A 78 -11.49 -15.89 0.65
N ARG A 79 -12.56 -15.11 0.50
CA ARG A 79 -13.72 -15.42 -0.35
C ARG A 79 -13.71 -14.63 -1.66
N ASN A 80 -12.61 -13.95 -1.98
CA ASN A 80 -12.47 -13.01 -3.11
C ASN A 80 -13.46 -11.83 -3.03
N VAL A 81 -13.92 -11.46 -1.84
CA VAL A 81 -14.72 -10.25 -1.65
C VAL A 81 -13.78 -9.06 -1.50
N ARG A 82 -13.96 -8.02 -2.31
CA ARG A 82 -13.13 -6.81 -2.25
C ARG A 82 -13.48 -6.02 -0.99
N ARG A 83 -12.51 -5.84 -0.10
CA ARG A 83 -12.62 -5.07 1.16
C ARG A 83 -12.11 -3.65 1.06
N TYR A 84 -11.15 -3.40 0.17
CA TYR A 84 -10.55 -2.09 -0.03
C TYR A 84 -10.42 -1.78 -1.52
N ASP A 85 -10.47 -0.49 -1.84
CA ASP A 85 -10.19 0.01 -3.18
C ASP A 85 -9.00 0.98 -3.11
N PHE A 86 -7.79 0.49 -3.40
CA PHE A 86 -6.60 1.33 -3.35
C PHE A 86 -6.33 2.07 -4.67
N ASP A 87 -7.27 2.04 -5.63
CA ASP A 87 -7.32 3.07 -6.67
C ASP A 87 -7.72 4.43 -6.08
N VAL A 88 -8.41 4.46 -4.93
CA VAL A 88 -8.68 5.68 -4.15
C VAL A 88 -7.72 5.83 -2.95
N SER A 89 -7.81 6.96 -2.25
CA SER A 89 -6.89 7.29 -1.15
C SER A 89 -7.10 6.43 0.10
N LEU A 90 -6.07 6.34 0.96
CA LEU A 90 -6.13 5.62 2.25
C LEU A 90 -7.21 6.13 3.21
N TYR A 91 -7.68 7.36 3.02
CA TYR A 91 -8.65 8.02 3.92
C TYR A 91 -10.06 8.13 3.32
N GLU A 92 -10.26 7.68 2.08
CA GLU A 92 -11.56 7.66 1.38
C GLU A 92 -12.07 6.24 1.17
N GLN A 93 -11.51 5.28 1.92
CA GLN A 93 -11.98 3.89 1.89
C GLN A 93 -13.41 3.84 2.42
N GLU A 94 -14.35 3.45 1.57
CA GLU A 94 -15.71 3.16 1.99
C GLU A 94 -15.79 1.74 2.55
N SER A 95 -16.51 1.57 3.66
CA SER A 95 -16.83 0.25 4.19
C SER A 95 -17.58 -0.54 3.12
N TYR A 96 -16.97 -1.58 2.55
CA TYR A 96 -17.66 -2.44 1.60
C TYR A 96 -18.91 -3.03 2.27
N LYS A 97 -20.08 -2.72 1.72
CA LYS A 97 -21.35 -3.29 2.17
C LYS A 97 -21.48 -4.66 1.55
N TYR A 98 -21.63 -5.70 2.39
CA TYR A 98 -22.16 -6.96 1.91
C TYR A 98 -23.56 -6.66 1.35
N GLU A 99 -23.75 -6.81 0.05
CA GLU A 99 -25.10 -7.03 -0.48
C GLU A 99 -25.47 -8.45 -0.02
N GLU A 100 -26.36 -8.54 0.97
CA GLU A 100 -26.96 -9.79 1.45
C GLU A 100 -27.90 -10.40 0.40
#